data_AF-A4YFZ4-F1
#
_entry.id   AF-A4YFZ4-F1
#
_cell.length_a   1.000
_cell.length_b   1.000
_cell.length_c   1.000
_cell.angle_alpha   90.00
_cell.angle_beta   90.00
_cell.angle_gamma   90.00
#
_symmetry.space_group_name_H-M   'P 1'
#
loop_
_entity.id
_entity.type
_entity.pdbx_description
1 polymer ?
#
loop_
_entity_poly.entity_id
_entity_poly.type
_entity_poly.pdbx_seq_one_letter_code
_entity_poly.pdbx_strand_id
1 'polypeptide(L)'
;MPVYEGNGKRFTIPDGMTLQELPVVSISTNVTTYFGINLESAVIVKPESTITFYVEVPLDLGVFVTDGKRYRQIDLKERFSKKYSLYGSVENGIVYRYWVSRVSDSPFFSEDRALTKVVVKNEADTIGDLKIVLFDVRYFSLFKDEDKVIGEEIRLERLKKGLAIVKPTNNPSIPGAKVMDYTPLNPFTRGIEMGEGT
;
A
#
# COMPACT_ATOMS: atom_id res chain seq x y z
N MET A 1 32.07 17.91 2.40
CA MET A 1 30.95 17.03 2.80
C MET A 1 29.94 17.04 1.68
N PRO A 2 29.43 15.89 1.23
CA PRO A 2 28.35 15.84 0.26
C PRO A 2 27.11 16.53 0.85
N VAL A 3 26.42 17.30 0.01
CA VAL A 3 25.20 18.02 0.39
C VAL A 3 24.09 17.57 -0.55
N TYR A 4 22.96 17.17 0.01
CA TYR A 4 21.73 16.98 -0.74
C TYR A 4 20.94 18.28 -0.77
N GLU A 5 20.44 18.67 -1.94
CA GLU A 5 19.52 19.79 -2.14
C GLU A 5 18.35 19.32 -3.03
N GLY A 6 17.13 19.43 -2.52
CA GLY A 6 15.92 18.99 -3.21
C GLY A 6 14.66 19.46 -2.49
N ASN A 7 13.61 19.83 -3.23
CA ASN A 7 12.34 20.35 -2.70
C ASN A 7 12.49 21.46 -1.63
N GLY A 8 13.47 22.35 -1.81
CA GLY A 8 13.76 23.42 -0.84
C GLY A 8 14.39 22.94 0.47
N LYS A 9 14.73 21.65 0.59
CA LYS A 9 15.45 21.07 1.72
C LYS A 9 16.93 20.95 1.40
N ARG A 10 17.75 21.10 2.43
CA ARG A 10 19.20 20.95 2.36
C ARG A 10 19.68 20.07 3.51
N PHE A 11 20.42 19.02 3.20
CA PHE A 11 20.99 18.11 4.19
C PHE A 11 22.49 17.94 3.97
N THR A 12 23.27 18.08 5.03
CA THR A 12 24.68 17.63 5.03
C THR A 12 24.69 16.12 5.25
N ILE A 13 25.34 15.40 4.35
CA ILE A 13 25.43 13.94 4.42
C ILE A 13 26.71 13.56 5.18
N PRO A 14 26.61 12.86 6.32
CA PRO A 14 27.77 12.41 7.08
C PRO A 14 28.65 11.43 6.28
N ASP A 15 29.93 11.38 6.63
CA ASP A 15 30.85 10.38 6.06
C ASP A 15 30.36 8.95 6.37
N GLY A 16 30.51 8.05 5.40
CA GLY A 16 30.04 6.67 5.50
C GLY A 16 28.54 6.48 5.22
N MET A 17 27.79 7.55 4.93
CA MET A 17 26.41 7.46 4.45
C MET A 17 26.33 7.67 2.94
N THR A 18 25.34 7.02 2.32
CA THR A 18 25.04 7.14 0.89
C THR A 18 23.62 7.61 0.66
N LEU A 19 23.37 8.25 -0.48
CA LEU A 19 22.04 8.64 -0.95
C LEU A 19 21.51 7.59 -1.91
N GLN A 20 20.25 7.21 -1.74
CA GLN A 20 19.55 6.27 -2.63
C GLN A 20 18.14 6.78 -2.92
N GLU A 21 17.70 6.62 -4.18
CA GLU A 21 16.31 6.86 -4.57
C GLU A 21 15.60 5.52 -4.67
N LEU A 22 14.56 5.33 -3.86
CA LEU A 22 13.88 4.05 -3.70
C LEU A 22 12.36 4.24 -3.82
N PRO A 23 11.64 3.29 -4.44
CA PRO A 23 10.20 3.40 -4.64
C PRO A 23 9.44 3.36 -3.31
N VAL A 24 8.43 4.23 -3.14
CA VAL A 24 7.63 4.29 -1.92
C VAL A 24 6.15 4.47 -2.23
N VAL A 25 5.30 3.79 -1.48
CA VAL A 25 3.88 4.16 -1.38
C VAL A 25 3.81 5.40 -0.50
N SER A 26 3.78 6.59 -1.10
CA SER A 26 3.84 7.80 -0.30
C SER A 26 2.48 8.14 0.30
N ILE A 27 2.49 8.86 1.41
CA ILE A 27 1.29 9.43 2.06
C ILE A 27 1.70 10.78 2.64
N SER A 28 0.73 11.65 2.91
CA SER A 28 0.96 12.80 3.77
C SER A 28 0.63 12.40 5.20
N THR A 29 1.64 11.98 5.96
CA THR A 29 1.48 11.42 7.32
C THR A 29 0.82 12.39 8.30
N ASN A 30 0.89 13.71 8.05
CA ASN A 30 0.17 14.73 8.82
C ASN A 30 -1.35 14.73 8.56
N VAL A 31 -1.80 14.07 7.49
CA VAL A 31 -3.22 13.95 7.11
C VAL A 31 -3.74 12.55 7.47
N THR A 32 -3.01 11.51 7.06
CA THR A 32 -3.44 10.12 7.28
C THR A 32 -2.29 9.14 7.09
N THR A 33 -2.40 7.97 7.72
CA THR A 33 -1.55 6.80 7.46
C THR A 33 -2.24 5.75 6.58
N TYR A 34 -3.50 5.97 6.23
CA TYR A 34 -4.32 5.03 5.48
C TYR A 34 -4.26 5.28 3.97
N PHE A 35 -4.19 4.18 3.24
CA PHE A 35 -4.25 4.16 1.78
C PHE A 35 -5.36 3.25 1.31
N GLY A 36 -6.12 3.73 0.32
CA GLY A 36 -7.23 3.02 -0.29
C GLY A 36 -6.97 2.75 -1.75
N ILE A 37 -7.17 1.50 -2.16
CA ILE A 37 -7.24 1.11 -3.55
C ILE A 37 -8.73 1.15 -3.93
N ASN A 38 -9.13 2.21 -4.64
CA ASN A 38 -10.47 2.35 -5.17
C ASN A 38 -10.54 1.60 -6.51
N LEU A 39 -11.43 0.63 -6.63
CA LEU A 39 -11.55 -0.17 -7.85
C LEU A 39 -12.35 0.60 -8.90
N GLU A 40 -11.89 0.63 -10.15
CA GLU A 40 -12.63 1.25 -11.27
C GLU A 40 -14.03 0.64 -11.45
N SER A 41 -14.17 -0.65 -11.14
CA SER A 41 -15.43 -1.39 -11.15
C SER A 41 -15.53 -2.23 -9.89
N ALA A 42 -16.75 -2.33 -9.34
CA ALA A 42 -16.99 -3.14 -8.17
C ALA A 42 -16.74 -4.63 -8.48
N VAL A 43 -16.06 -5.32 -7.57
CA VAL A 43 -15.86 -6.76 -7.67
C VAL A 43 -16.94 -7.47 -6.87
N ILE A 44 -17.71 -8.33 -7.54
CA ILE A 44 -18.78 -9.11 -6.92
C ILE A 44 -18.22 -10.41 -6.36
N VAL A 45 -18.49 -10.66 -5.08
CA VAL A 45 -18.04 -11.86 -4.37
C VAL A 45 -19.25 -12.68 -3.95
N LYS A 46 -19.27 -13.96 -4.35
CA LYS A 46 -20.35 -14.89 -3.98
C LYS A 46 -20.31 -15.19 -2.47
N PRO A 47 -21.44 -15.59 -1.86
CA PRO A 47 -21.43 -16.16 -0.51
C PRO A 47 -20.40 -17.27 -0.37
N GLU A 48 -19.79 -17.37 0.80
CA GLU A 48 -18.93 -18.49 1.20
C GLU A 48 -17.84 -18.84 0.16
N SER A 49 -17.28 -17.82 -0.49
CA SER A 49 -16.33 -17.98 -1.59
C SER A 49 -15.06 -17.19 -1.39
N THR A 50 -14.00 -17.63 -2.07
CA THR A 50 -12.73 -16.89 -2.15
C THR A 50 -12.46 -16.53 -3.59
N ILE A 51 -12.10 -15.27 -3.82
CA ILE A 51 -11.63 -14.79 -5.12
C ILE A 51 -10.26 -14.14 -4.96
N THR A 52 -9.56 -13.98 -6.07
CA THR A 52 -8.25 -13.33 -6.10
C THR A 52 -8.15 -12.50 -7.37
N PHE A 53 -7.57 -11.32 -7.24
CA PHE A 53 -7.28 -10.45 -8.37
C PHE A 53 -6.04 -9.59 -8.09
N TYR A 54 -5.60 -8.88 -9.10
CA TYR A 54 -4.43 -8.02 -9.06
C TYR A 54 -4.82 -6.55 -9.32
N VAL A 55 -4.11 -5.65 -8.64
CA VAL A 55 -4.26 -4.19 -8.71
C VAL A 55 -2.89 -3.53 -8.68
N GLU A 56 -2.85 -2.24 -9.01
CA GLU A 56 -1.65 -1.41 -8.95
C GLU A 56 -1.71 -0.41 -7.79
N VAL A 57 -0.58 -0.26 -7.10
CA VAL A 57 -0.37 0.78 -6.09
C VAL A 57 0.69 1.76 -6.61
N PRO A 58 0.43 3.07 -6.65
CA PRO A 58 1.36 4.06 -7.22
C PRO A 58 2.61 4.21 -6.36
N LEU A 59 3.77 4.32 -7.02
CA LEU A 59 5.07 4.47 -6.39
C LEU A 59 5.67 5.83 -6.72
N ASP A 60 5.83 6.64 -5.69
CA ASP A 60 6.68 7.83 -5.74
C ASP A 60 8.14 7.43 -5.46
N LEU A 61 9.09 8.37 -5.53
CA LEU A 61 10.48 8.10 -5.19
C LEU A 61 10.86 8.75 -3.86
N GLY A 62 11.14 7.95 -2.84
CA GLY A 62 11.73 8.41 -1.60
C GLY A 62 13.23 8.60 -1.77
N VAL A 63 13.77 9.71 -1.28
CA VAL A 63 15.22 9.94 -1.19
C VAL A 63 15.65 9.54 0.20
N PHE A 64 16.53 8.55 0.29
CA PHE A 64 17.02 7.98 1.54
C PHE A 64 18.49 8.26 1.76
N VAL A 65 18.83 8.54 3.01
CA VAL A 65 20.19 8.41 3.54
C VAL A 65 20.32 7.03 4.18
N THR A 66 21.40 6.31 3.88
CA THR A 66 21.62 4.96 4.41
C THR A 66 23.10 4.62 4.63
N ASP A 67 23.35 3.78 5.65
CA ASP A 67 24.62 3.10 5.92
C ASP A 67 24.65 1.66 5.37
N GLY A 68 23.65 1.28 4.56
CA GLY A 68 23.44 -0.07 4.03
C GLY A 68 22.67 -1.00 4.97
N LYS A 69 22.39 -0.58 6.21
CA LYS A 69 21.58 -1.34 7.18
C LYS A 69 20.35 -0.56 7.66
N ARG A 70 20.48 0.77 7.75
CA ARG A 70 19.46 1.68 8.26
C ARG A 70 19.15 2.73 7.23
N TYR A 71 17.86 2.88 6.94
CA TYR A 71 17.37 3.82 5.94
C TYR A 71 16.58 4.91 6.64
N ARG A 72 16.91 6.16 6.30
CA ARG A 72 16.12 7.33 6.71
C ARG A 72 15.69 8.10 5.48
N GLN A 73 14.38 8.18 5.25
CA GLN A 73 13.85 9.03 4.20
C GLN A 73 14.06 10.50 4.59
N ILE A 74 14.67 11.28 3.69
CA ILE A 74 14.95 12.70 3.88
C ILE A 74 14.18 13.59 2.90
N ASP A 75 13.79 13.04 1.75
CA ASP A 75 12.93 13.73 0.79
C ASP A 75 12.01 12.78 0.01
N LEU A 76 11.10 13.35 -0.76
CA LEU A 76 10.13 12.63 -1.58
C LEU A 76 9.96 13.36 -2.92
N LYS A 77 10.21 12.66 -4.02
CA LYS A 77 9.85 13.11 -5.36
C LYS A 77 8.50 12.51 -5.72
N GLU A 78 7.47 13.34 -5.63
CA GLU A 78 6.09 12.95 -5.97
C GLU A 78 5.96 12.82 -7.49
N ARG A 79 5.56 11.64 -7.96
CA ARG A 79 5.18 11.35 -9.34
C ARG A 79 3.68 11.47 -9.54
N PHE A 80 2.90 11.19 -8.49
CA PHE A 80 1.45 11.16 -8.55
C PHE A 80 0.82 12.15 -7.58
N SER A 81 -0.22 12.85 -8.05
CA SER A 81 -1.04 13.71 -7.18
C SER A 81 -1.71 12.90 -6.06
N LYS A 82 -1.67 13.42 -4.84
CA LYS A 82 -2.31 12.80 -3.68
C LYS A 82 -3.78 13.21 -3.63
N LYS A 83 -4.68 12.24 -3.80
CA LYS A 83 -6.14 12.42 -3.68
C LYS A 83 -6.62 11.78 -2.39
N TYR A 84 -7.62 12.38 -1.75
CA TYR A 84 -8.14 11.93 -0.46
C TYR A 84 -9.64 11.69 -0.51
N SER A 85 -10.09 10.75 0.30
CA SER A 85 -11.51 10.46 0.52
C SER A 85 -11.74 10.09 1.98
N LEU A 86 -13.02 9.97 2.35
CA LEU A 86 -13.47 9.58 3.67
C LEU A 86 -14.18 8.24 3.54
N TYR A 87 -13.71 7.22 4.25
CA TYR A 87 -14.42 5.96 4.41
C TYR A 87 -15.27 6.07 5.66
N GLY A 88 -16.57 5.79 5.52
CA GLY A 88 -17.53 5.82 6.62
C GLY A 88 -18.15 7.19 6.89
N SER A 89 -18.52 7.46 8.15
CA SER A 89 -19.28 8.65 8.58
C SER A 89 -18.39 9.87 8.78
N VAL A 90 -18.96 11.08 8.79
CA VAL A 90 -18.19 12.31 9.07
C VAL A 90 -17.60 12.32 10.48
N GLU A 91 -18.26 11.68 11.44
CA GLU A 91 -17.86 11.72 12.86
C GLU A 91 -16.79 10.68 13.22
N ASN A 92 -16.87 9.48 12.65
CA ASN A 92 -15.98 8.36 13.00
C ASN A 92 -15.18 7.80 11.81
N GLY A 93 -15.27 8.48 10.66
CA GLY A 93 -14.68 8.08 9.39
C GLY A 93 -13.16 8.05 9.37
N ILE A 94 -12.63 7.25 8.45
CA ILE A 94 -11.21 7.21 8.14
C ILE A 94 -10.94 8.07 6.91
N VAL A 95 -10.19 9.16 7.07
CA VAL A 95 -9.60 9.88 5.93
C VAL A 95 -8.45 9.04 5.37
N TYR A 96 -8.41 8.85 4.05
CA TYR A 96 -7.38 8.03 3.41
C TYR A 96 -6.91 8.65 2.09
N ARG A 97 -5.62 8.48 1.77
CA ARG A 97 -5.12 8.74 0.41
C ARG A 97 -5.63 7.62 -0.48
N TYR A 98 -6.10 7.91 -1.68
CA TYR A 98 -6.54 6.86 -2.59
C TYR A 98 -5.86 6.89 -3.95
N TRP A 99 -5.85 5.72 -4.58
CA TRP A 99 -5.55 5.53 -5.99
C TRP A 99 -6.67 4.72 -6.64
N VAL A 100 -6.98 5.01 -7.89
CA VAL A 100 -7.96 4.26 -8.66
C VAL A 100 -7.22 3.20 -9.46
N SER A 101 -7.55 1.92 -9.25
CA SER A 101 -6.93 0.80 -9.93
C SER A 101 -7.94 -0.01 -10.74
N ARG A 102 -7.49 -0.49 -11.90
CA ARG A 102 -8.13 -1.59 -12.61
C ARG A 102 -7.91 -2.90 -11.88
N VAL A 103 -8.86 -3.81 -12.06
CA VAL A 103 -8.79 -5.19 -11.59
C VAL A 103 -8.32 -6.05 -12.76
N SER A 104 -7.34 -6.92 -12.50
CA SER A 104 -6.87 -7.92 -13.46
C SER A 104 -6.92 -9.32 -12.85
N ASP A 105 -7.28 -10.31 -13.66
CA ASP A 105 -7.28 -11.73 -13.27
C ASP A 105 -5.87 -12.34 -13.34
N SER A 106 -4.92 -11.64 -13.99
CA SER A 106 -3.53 -12.06 -14.11
C SER A 106 -2.54 -10.96 -13.69
N PRO A 107 -1.33 -11.34 -13.23
CA PRO A 107 -0.25 -10.39 -12.95
C PRO A 107 0.07 -9.50 -14.16
N PHE A 108 0.28 -8.21 -13.90
CA PHE A 108 0.77 -7.25 -14.87
C PHE A 108 1.73 -6.28 -14.18
N PHE A 109 2.72 -5.76 -14.91
CA PHE A 109 3.80 -4.99 -14.30
C PHE A 109 3.92 -3.61 -14.95
N SER A 110 4.19 -2.63 -14.11
CA SER A 110 4.45 -1.25 -14.49
C SER A 110 5.72 -0.77 -13.79
N GLU A 111 6.43 0.18 -14.39
CA GLU A 111 7.69 0.69 -13.84
C GLU A 111 7.49 1.58 -12.60
N ASP A 112 6.34 2.25 -12.51
CA ASP A 112 6.03 3.26 -11.51
C ASP A 112 4.91 2.85 -10.55
N ARG A 113 4.51 1.57 -10.57
CA ARG A 113 3.46 1.01 -9.73
C ARG A 113 3.82 -0.39 -9.24
N ALA A 114 3.48 -0.67 -7.99
CA ALA A 114 3.62 -1.98 -7.39
C ALA A 114 2.42 -2.86 -7.73
N LEU A 115 2.68 -4.01 -8.35
CA LEU A 115 1.67 -5.05 -8.53
C LEU A 115 1.31 -5.65 -7.16
N THR A 116 0.03 -5.56 -6.81
CA THR A 116 -0.49 -5.99 -5.51
C THR A 116 -1.60 -7.01 -5.73
N LYS A 117 -1.49 -8.18 -5.11
CA LYS A 117 -2.49 -9.24 -5.12
C LYS A 117 -3.47 -9.02 -3.98
N VAL A 118 -4.76 -9.05 -4.29
CA VAL A 118 -5.83 -8.97 -3.30
C VAL A 118 -6.55 -10.31 -3.26
N VAL A 119 -6.59 -10.91 -2.08
CA VAL A 119 -7.34 -12.15 -1.81
C VAL A 119 -8.56 -11.78 -0.98
N VAL A 120 -9.74 -12.04 -1.51
CA VAL A 120 -11.01 -11.72 -0.84
C VAL A 120 -11.70 -13.01 -0.46
N LYS A 121 -11.92 -13.21 0.84
CA LYS A 121 -12.73 -14.29 1.40
C LYS A 121 -14.05 -13.70 1.88
N ASN A 122 -15.15 -14.14 1.31
CA ASN A 122 -16.48 -13.82 1.80
C ASN A 122 -16.99 -14.97 2.66
N GLU A 123 -17.01 -14.78 3.98
CA GLU A 123 -17.52 -15.75 4.93
C GLU A 123 -19.02 -15.61 5.19
N ALA A 124 -19.64 -14.51 4.73
CA ALA A 124 -21.07 -14.32 4.90
C ALA A 124 -21.89 -15.14 3.90
N ASP A 125 -23.14 -15.37 4.26
CA ASP A 125 -24.17 -16.04 3.45
C ASP A 125 -24.78 -15.14 2.35
N THR A 126 -24.35 -13.88 2.25
CA THR A 126 -24.80 -12.95 1.21
C THR A 126 -23.72 -12.61 0.20
N ILE A 127 -24.16 -12.21 -1.00
CA ILE A 127 -23.30 -11.55 -1.99
C ILE A 127 -22.70 -10.27 -1.38
N GLY A 128 -21.45 -9.97 -1.71
CA GLY A 128 -20.79 -8.71 -1.37
C GLY A 128 -20.29 -7.98 -2.62
N ASP A 129 -20.33 -6.65 -2.59
CA ASP A 129 -19.67 -5.79 -3.56
C ASP A 129 -18.44 -5.10 -2.93
N LEU A 130 -17.27 -5.29 -3.53
CA LEU A 130 -16.04 -4.66 -3.10
C LEU A 130 -15.69 -3.51 -4.03
N LYS A 131 -15.52 -2.31 -3.46
CA LYS A 131 -15.11 -1.10 -4.19
C LYS A 131 -13.81 -0.49 -3.70
N ILE A 132 -13.46 -0.74 -2.43
CA ILE A 132 -12.34 -0.09 -1.75
C ILE A 132 -11.60 -1.14 -0.92
N VAL A 133 -10.28 -1.20 -1.07
CA VAL A 133 -9.40 -1.95 -0.18
C VAL A 133 -8.59 -0.94 0.63
N LEU A 134 -8.85 -0.85 1.94
CA LEU A 134 -8.25 0.13 2.84
C LEU A 134 -7.22 -0.54 3.76
N PHE A 135 -6.01 0.00 3.82
CA PHE A 135 -4.95 -0.49 4.71
C PHE A 135 -4.08 0.65 5.24
N ASP A 136 -3.35 0.40 6.32
CA ASP A 136 -2.39 1.36 6.87
C ASP A 136 -1.02 1.12 6.24
N VAL A 137 -0.50 2.14 5.54
CA VAL A 137 0.74 2.06 4.77
C VAL A 137 1.95 1.76 5.65
N ARG A 138 1.89 2.08 6.95
CA ARG A 138 2.97 1.79 7.89
C ARG A 138 3.22 0.30 8.09
N TYR A 139 2.29 -0.55 7.67
CA TYR A 139 2.41 -2.01 7.73
C TYR A 139 2.39 -2.65 6.34
N PHE A 140 2.52 -1.86 5.27
CA PHE A 140 2.57 -2.38 3.90
C PHE A 140 4.01 -2.40 3.40
N SER A 141 4.44 -3.59 3.00
CA SER A 141 5.79 -3.87 2.51
C SER A 141 5.87 -3.79 0.99
N LEU A 142 7.04 -3.37 0.51
CA LEU A 142 7.43 -3.52 -0.88
C LEU A 142 8.48 -4.61 -1.03
N PHE A 143 8.37 -5.34 -2.13
CA PHE A 143 9.26 -6.41 -2.53
C PHE A 143 9.83 -6.09 -3.90
N LYS A 144 10.90 -6.79 -4.26
CA LYS A 144 11.59 -6.66 -5.53
C LYS A 144 11.80 -8.03 -6.16
N ASP A 145 11.49 -8.12 -7.45
CA ASP A 145 11.77 -9.27 -8.30
C ASP A 145 12.44 -8.76 -9.57
N GLU A 146 13.73 -9.06 -9.75
CA GLU A 146 14.58 -8.45 -10.78
C GLU A 146 14.48 -6.91 -10.75
N ASP A 147 13.93 -6.28 -11.78
CA ASP A 147 13.71 -4.82 -11.85
C ASP A 147 12.27 -4.40 -11.51
N LYS A 148 11.41 -5.34 -11.14
CA LYS A 148 9.99 -5.10 -10.83
C LYS A 148 9.80 -4.83 -9.35
N VAL A 149 8.96 -3.85 -9.04
CA VAL A 149 8.50 -3.59 -7.67
C VAL A 149 7.17 -4.31 -7.45
N ILE A 150 7.12 -5.09 -6.39
CA ILE A 150 6.00 -5.97 -6.05
C ILE A 150 5.41 -5.48 -4.72
N GLY A 151 4.10 -5.31 -4.67
CA GLY A 151 3.38 -5.00 -3.44
C GLY A 151 3.16 -6.24 -2.59
N GLU A 152 2.88 -6.05 -1.31
CA GLU A 152 2.47 -7.11 -0.40
C GLU A 152 1.10 -7.70 -0.79
N GLU A 153 0.89 -9.00 -0.61
CA GLU A 153 -0.46 -9.59 -0.70
C GLU A 153 -1.34 -9.01 0.41
N ILE A 154 -2.52 -8.51 0.04
CA ILE A 154 -3.54 -8.01 0.95
C ILE A 154 -4.67 -9.02 1.03
N ARG A 155 -5.07 -9.40 2.25
CA ARG A 155 -6.24 -10.22 2.52
C ARG A 155 -7.40 -9.37 3.01
N LEU A 156 -8.58 -9.62 2.45
CA LEU A 156 -9.84 -9.06 2.88
C LEU A 156 -10.79 -10.18 3.27
N GLU A 157 -11.24 -10.19 4.52
CA GLU A 157 -12.18 -11.15 5.06
C GLU A 157 -13.51 -10.45 5.35
N ARG A 158 -14.52 -10.69 4.52
CA ARG A 158 -15.88 -10.16 4.74
C ARG A 158 -16.63 -11.12 5.66
N LEU A 159 -16.96 -10.66 6.86
CA LEU A 159 -17.60 -11.47 7.89
C LEU A 159 -19.14 -11.40 7.80
N LYS A 160 -19.68 -10.22 7.48
CA LYS A 160 -21.12 -9.98 7.29
C LYS A 160 -21.35 -8.73 6.45
N LYS A 161 -22.62 -8.38 6.19
CA LYS A 161 -22.96 -7.12 5.52
C LYS A 161 -22.39 -5.94 6.33
N GLY A 162 -21.67 -5.06 5.62
CA GLY A 162 -21.08 -3.87 6.22
C GLY A 162 -19.92 -4.12 7.17
N LEU A 163 -19.34 -5.34 7.21
CA LEU A 163 -18.18 -5.65 8.06
C LEU A 163 -17.15 -6.49 7.31
N ALA A 164 -15.93 -5.97 7.20
CA ALA A 164 -14.78 -6.69 6.67
C ALA A 164 -13.49 -6.38 7.45
N ILE A 165 -12.56 -7.32 7.46
CA ILE A 165 -11.21 -7.13 7.99
C ILE A 165 -10.24 -7.07 6.81
N VAL A 166 -9.42 -6.04 6.72
CA VAL A 166 -8.38 -5.90 5.69
C VAL A 166 -7.00 -5.93 6.33
N LYS A 167 -6.11 -6.77 5.79
CA LYS A 167 -4.80 -7.03 6.37
C LYS A 167 -3.73 -7.30 5.31
N PRO A 168 -2.67 -6.50 5.25
CA PRO A 168 -1.40 -6.88 4.62
C PRO A 168 -0.80 -8.14 5.30
N THR A 169 -0.32 -9.10 4.51
CA THR A 169 0.05 -10.45 4.97
C THR A 169 1.54 -10.70 5.29
N ASN A 170 2.40 -9.71 5.06
CA ASN A 170 3.87 -9.76 4.98
C ASN A 170 4.42 -10.71 3.91
N ASN A 171 3.60 -11.14 2.94
CA ASN A 171 4.05 -11.97 1.83
C ASN A 171 4.05 -11.16 0.54
N PRO A 172 5.00 -11.40 -0.38
CA PRO A 172 4.97 -10.76 -1.68
C PRO A 172 3.76 -11.23 -2.49
N SER A 173 3.20 -10.34 -3.30
CA SER A 173 2.14 -10.68 -4.27
C SER A 173 2.59 -11.68 -5.33
N ILE A 174 3.91 -11.75 -5.59
CA ILE A 174 4.55 -12.71 -6.48
C ILE A 174 5.52 -13.58 -5.66
N PRO A 175 5.34 -14.92 -5.64
CA PRO A 175 6.24 -15.82 -4.92
C PRO A 175 7.69 -15.66 -5.36
N GLY A 176 8.61 -15.66 -4.40
CA GLY A 176 10.05 -15.54 -4.65
C GLY A 176 10.60 -14.11 -4.66
N ALA A 177 9.74 -13.07 -4.72
CA ALA A 177 10.19 -11.70 -4.61
C ALA A 177 10.82 -11.41 -3.22
N LYS A 178 11.91 -10.65 -3.21
CA LYS A 178 12.68 -10.34 -2.00
C LYS A 178 12.18 -9.05 -1.38
N VAL A 179 12.08 -9.01 -0.06
CA VAL A 179 11.69 -7.78 0.64
C VAL A 179 12.70 -6.65 0.39
N MET A 180 12.22 -5.40 0.31
CA MET A 180 13.07 -4.22 0.23
C MET A 180 13.44 -3.73 1.63
N ASP A 181 14.73 -3.59 1.94
CA ASP A 181 15.25 -3.41 3.31
C ASP A 181 14.77 -2.15 4.05
N TYR A 182 14.22 -1.15 3.34
CA TYR A 182 13.69 0.09 3.92
C TYR A 182 12.19 0.03 4.20
N THR A 183 11.55 -1.09 3.89
CA THR A 183 10.11 -1.30 4.07
C THR A 183 9.82 -1.97 5.42
N PRO A 184 8.66 -1.73 6.05
CA PRO A 184 8.34 -2.30 7.36
C PRO A 184 7.92 -3.77 7.25
N LEU A 185 8.73 -4.71 7.75
CA LEU A 185 8.26 -6.07 8.06
C LEU A 185 7.82 -6.12 9.53
N ASN A 186 6.54 -5.89 9.79
CA ASN A 186 6.03 -5.96 11.16
C ASN A 186 5.39 -7.33 11.42
N PRO A 187 5.90 -8.14 12.38
CA PRO A 187 5.25 -9.40 12.75
C PRO A 187 3.85 -9.19 13.34
N PHE A 188 3.54 -7.97 13.80
CA PHE A 188 2.25 -7.56 14.33
C PHE A 188 1.48 -6.71 13.31
N THR A 189 1.19 -7.26 12.13
CA THR A 189 0.27 -6.62 11.17
C THR A 189 -1.12 -6.50 11.82
N ARG A 190 -1.56 -5.28 12.08
CA ARG A 190 -2.91 -4.97 12.57
C ARG A 190 -3.87 -4.93 11.37
N GLY A 191 -4.92 -5.76 11.41
CA GLY A 191 -6.01 -5.64 10.45
C GLY A 191 -6.81 -4.37 10.71
N ILE A 192 -7.37 -3.78 9.66
CA ILE A 192 -8.36 -2.72 9.76
C ILE A 192 -9.74 -3.38 9.69
N GLU A 193 -10.56 -3.11 10.69
CA GLU A 193 -11.99 -3.40 10.62
C GLU A 193 -12.67 -2.28 9.83
N MET A 194 -13.35 -2.64 8.75
CA MET A 194 -14.14 -1.76 7.91
C MET A 194 -15.62 -2.00 8.21
N GLY A 195 -16.27 -1.02 8.84
CA GLY A 195 -17.66 -1.08 9.29
C GLY A 195 -18.56 -0.07 8.57
N GLU A 196 -19.87 -0.35 8.47
CA GLU A 196 -20.85 0.72 8.23
C GLU A 196 -20.84 1.67 9.44
N GLY A 197 -20.34 2.90 9.24
CA GLY A 197 -20.32 3.95 10.27
C GLY A 197 -18.99 4.16 11.00
N THR A 198 -17.92 3.44 10.65
CA THR A 198 -16.53 3.88 10.93
C THR A 198 -16.12 4.97 9.95
#